data_AF-A0AA52AKY3-F1
#
_entry.id   AF-A0AA52AKY3-F1
#
_cell.length_a   1.000
_cell.length_b   1.000
_cell.length_c   1.000
_cell.angle_alpha   90.00
_cell.angle_beta   90.00
_cell.angle_gamma   90.00
#
_symmetry.space_group_name_H-M   'P 1'
#
loop_
_entity.id
_entity.type
_entity.pdbx_description
1 polymer ?
#
loop_
_entity_poly.entity_id
_entity_poly.type
_entity_poly.pdbx_seq_one_letter_code
_entity_poly.pdbx_strand_id
1 'polypeptide(L)'
;MNLPEREAAVRRMLERTPPQVPPDLYAEVVRRGGRMLRRRTVARRLMWLALLAATLAFVIWAWTAQPWVEPPSTTTPPISNW
;
A
#
# COMPACT_ATOMS: atom_id res chain seq x y z
N MET A 1 10.12 7.08 -39.91
CA MET A 1 10.91 8.19 -39.32
C MET A 1 12.34 7.72 -39.23
N ASN A 2 13.21 8.31 -40.04
CA ASN A 2 14.61 7.95 -40.12
C ASN A 2 15.40 8.60 -38.97
N LEU A 3 16.52 7.99 -38.56
CA LEU A 3 17.44 8.55 -37.55
C LEU A 3 17.83 10.03 -37.82
N PRO A 4 18.15 10.46 -39.06
CA PRO A 4 18.46 11.86 -39.36
C PRO A 4 17.28 12.83 -39.16
N GLU A 5 16.04 12.38 -39.40
CA GLU A 5 14.85 13.22 -39.20
C GLU A 5 14.62 13.47 -37.70
N ARG A 6 14.89 12.47 -36.87
CA ARG A 6 14.83 12.60 -35.40
C ARG A 6 15.88 13.56 -34.88
N GLU A 7 17.11 13.48 -35.40
CA GLU A 7 18.20 14.39 -35.03
C GLU A 7 17.87 15.84 -35.39
N ALA A 8 17.36 16.08 -36.60
CA ALA A 8 16.96 17.41 -37.03
C ALA A 8 15.81 17.98 -36.18
N ALA A 9 14.86 17.14 -35.77
CA ALA A 9 13.77 17.55 -34.89
C ALA A 9 14.26 17.91 -33.48
N VAL A 10 15.17 17.12 -32.90
CA VAL A 10 15.77 17.39 -31.60
C VAL A 10 16.60 18.67 -31.64
N ARG A 11 17.38 18.88 -32.70
CA ARG A 11 18.21 20.08 -32.87
C ARG A 11 17.36 21.36 -32.95
N ARG A 12 16.24 21.32 -33.69
CA ARG A 12 15.25 22.42 -33.70
C ARG A 12 14.61 22.69 -32.35
N MET A 13 14.38 21.66 -31.54
CA MET A 13 13.82 21.83 -30.20
C MET A 13 14.84 22.44 -29.24
N LEU A 14 16.12 22.06 -29.36
CA LEU A 14 17.22 22.59 -28.54
C LEU A 14 17.67 24.00 -28.97
N GLU A 15 17.58 24.35 -30.25
CA GLU A 15 17.83 25.71 -30.76
C GLU A 15 16.75 26.70 -30.30
N ARG A 16 15.59 26.21 -29.86
CA ARG A 16 14.55 27.05 -29.27
C ARG A 16 14.96 27.43 -27.85
N THR A 17 15.17 28.73 -27.62
CA THR A 17 15.45 29.28 -26.29
C THR A 17 14.44 28.73 -25.27
N PRO A 18 14.89 28.06 -24.19
CA PRO A 18 13.98 27.55 -23.19
C PRO A 18 13.20 28.73 -22.59
N PRO A 19 11.86 28.64 -22.50
CA PRO A 19 11.04 29.71 -21.93
C PRO A 19 11.49 29.97 -20.49
N GLN A 20 11.65 31.23 -20.12
CA GLN A 20 12.00 31.59 -18.75
C GLN A 20 10.85 31.19 -17.83
N VAL A 21 11.06 30.08 -17.11
CA VAL A 21 10.13 29.59 -16.11
C VAL A 21 10.34 30.34 -14.81
N PRO A 22 9.28 30.92 -14.21
CA PRO A 22 9.35 31.51 -12.88
C PRO A 22 9.98 30.55 -11.86
N PRO A 23 10.95 31.01 -11.04
CA PRO A 23 11.67 30.16 -10.09
C PRO A 23 10.76 29.54 -9.03
N ASP A 24 9.63 30.18 -8.72
CA ASP A 24 8.66 29.68 -7.74
C ASP A 24 7.75 28.54 -8.26
N LEU A 25 7.71 28.29 -9.58
CA LEU A 25 6.87 27.21 -10.14
C LEU A 25 7.23 25.84 -9.59
N TYR A 26 8.52 25.56 -9.42
CA TYR A 26 8.97 24.28 -8.90
C TYR A 26 8.47 24.07 -7.45
N ALA A 27 8.62 25.09 -6.60
CA ALA A 27 8.16 25.05 -5.23
C ALA A 27 6.64 24.90 -5.13
N GLU A 28 5.87 25.60 -5.96
CA GLU A 28 4.41 25.50 -5.97
C GLU A 28 3.90 24.14 -6.48
N VAL A 29 4.52 23.58 -7.52
CA VAL A 29 4.16 22.26 -8.05
C VAL A 29 4.51 21.16 -7.05
N VAL A 30 5.65 21.23 -6.37
CA VAL A 30 6.02 20.30 -5.30
C VAL A 30 5.05 20.42 -4.11
N ARG A 31 4.67 21.65 -3.74
CA ARG A 31 3.69 21.93 -2.67
C ARG A 31 2.28 21.42 -3.01
N ARG A 32 1.90 21.41 -4.28
CA ARG A 32 0.61 20.87 -4.77
C ARG A 32 0.64 19.35 -4.95
N GLY A 33 1.74 18.79 -5.47
CA GLY A 33 1.93 17.36 -5.73
C GLY A 33 2.23 16.53 -4.48
N GLY A 34 2.84 17.12 -3.45
CA GLY A 34 3.17 16.43 -2.20
C GLY A 34 1.96 15.89 -1.44
N ARG A 35 0.78 16.52 -1.59
CA ARG A 35 -0.48 16.04 -0.99
C ARG A 35 -0.96 14.72 -1.59
N MET A 36 -0.77 14.50 -2.89
CA MET A 36 -1.20 13.28 -3.58
C MET A 36 -0.28 12.09 -3.25
N LEU A 37 1.04 12.35 -3.16
CA LEU A 37 2.04 11.37 -2.74
C LEU A 37 1.89 10.99 -1.27
N ARG A 38 1.69 11.98 -0.37
CA ARG A 38 1.42 11.72 1.05
C ARG A 38 0.17 10.88 1.24
N ARG A 39 -0.91 11.12 0.49
CA ARG A 39 -2.13 10.31 0.54
C ARG A 39 -1.86 8.85 0.21
N ARG A 40 -1.06 8.56 -0.82
CA ARG A 40 -0.69 7.17 -1.15
C ARG A 40 0.14 6.51 -0.07
N THR A 41 1.12 7.21 0.50
CA THR A 41 1.95 6.65 1.58
C THR A 41 1.12 6.42 2.85
N VAL A 42 0.24 7.36 3.21
CA VAL A 42 -0.66 7.23 4.36
C VAL A 42 -1.68 6.11 4.13
N ALA A 43 -2.30 6.04 2.96
CA ALA A 43 -3.24 4.98 2.62
C ALA A 43 -2.58 3.59 2.69
N ARG A 44 -1.34 3.46 2.18
CA ARG A 44 -0.61 2.20 2.26
C ARG A 44 -0.19 1.85 3.68
N ARG A 45 0.21 2.83 4.50
CA ARG A 45 0.47 2.62 5.93
C ARG A 45 -0.80 2.20 6.68
N LEU A 46 -1.92 2.89 6.45
CA LEU A 46 -3.22 2.54 7.04
C LEU A 46 -3.67 1.14 6.61
N MET A 47 -3.48 0.78 5.34
CA MET A 47 -3.77 -0.56 4.83
C MET A 47 -2.93 -1.62 5.56
N TRP A 48 -1.62 -1.37 5.73
CA TRP A 48 -0.74 -2.28 6.46
C TRP A 48 -1.11 -2.39 7.94
N LEU A 49 -1.44 -1.27 8.60
CA LEU A 49 -1.90 -1.26 9.98
C LEU A 49 -3.23 -2.01 10.14
N ALA A 50 -4.17 -1.82 9.21
CA ALA A 50 -5.44 -2.54 9.19
C ALA A 50 -5.23 -4.03 8.97
N LEU A 51 -4.34 -4.43 8.04
CA LEU A 51 -3.97 -5.83 7.84
C LEU A 51 -3.39 -6.43 9.12
N LEU A 52 -2.43 -5.74 9.74
CA LEU A 52 -1.77 -6.21 10.96
C LEU A 52 -2.78 -6.35 12.11
N ALA A 53 -3.67 -5.37 12.28
CA ALA A 53 -4.74 -5.43 13.27
C ALA A 53 -5.70 -6.61 13.01
N ALA A 54 -6.09 -6.85 11.76
CA ALA A 54 -6.94 -7.98 11.38
C ALA A 54 -6.24 -9.32 11.64
N THR A 55 -4.95 -9.44 11.31
CA THR A 55 -4.16 -10.63 11.60
C THR A 55 -4.07 -10.88 13.11
N LEU A 56 -3.79 -9.85 13.91
CA LEU A 56 -3.75 -9.99 15.37
C LEU A 56 -5.11 -10.39 15.94
N ALA A 57 -6.20 -9.76 15.50
CA ALA A 57 -7.55 -10.12 15.91
C ALA A 57 -7.87 -11.58 15.58
N PHE A 58 -7.50 -12.04 14.38
CA PHE A 58 -7.67 -13.43 13.98
C PHE A 58 -6.84 -14.40 14.83
N VAL A 59 -5.57 -14.07 15.10
CA VAL A 59 -4.70 -14.90 15.96
C VAL A 59 -5.22 -14.98 17.38
N ILE A 60 -5.65 -13.85 17.96
CA ILE A 60 -6.25 -13.80 19.30
C ILE A 60 -7.50 -14.67 19.33
N TRP A 61 -8.41 -14.49 18.37
CA TRP A 61 -9.62 -15.28 18.27
C TRP A 61 -9.30 -16.79 18.19
N ALA A 62 -8.38 -17.16 17.29
CA ALA A 62 -7.92 -18.54 17.11
C ALA A 62 -7.32 -19.14 18.41
N TRP A 63 -6.57 -18.35 19.17
CA TRP A 63 -6.04 -18.75 20.47
C TRP A 63 -7.13 -18.91 21.52
N THR A 64 -8.13 -18.02 21.56
CA THR A 64 -9.19 -18.07 22.58
C THR A 64 -10.24 -19.13 22.29
N ALA A 65 -10.63 -19.30 21.03
CA ALA A 65 -11.69 -20.22 20.63
C ALA A 65 -11.18 -21.65 20.51
N GLN A 66 -9.84 -21.82 20.37
CA GLN A 66 -9.16 -23.10 20.13
C GLN A 66 -10.02 -24.07 19.30
N PRO A 67 -10.47 -23.69 18.09
CA PRO A 67 -11.49 -24.45 17.35
C PRO A 67 -11.02 -25.86 16.93
N TRP A 68 -9.72 -26.10 17.06
CA TRP A 68 -9.02 -27.38 16.85
C TRP A 68 -8.99 -28.27 18.08
N VAL A 69 -9.50 -27.81 19.23
CA VAL A 69 -9.70 -28.67 20.40
C VAL A 69 -10.95 -29.49 20.14
N GLU A 70 -10.75 -30.78 19.94
CA GLU A 70 -11.82 -31.77 19.92
C GLU A 70 -12.64 -31.57 21.21
N PRO A 71 -13.94 -31.26 21.14
CA PRO A 71 -14.77 -31.19 22.33
C PRO A 71 -14.63 -32.52 23.07
N PRO A 72 -14.39 -32.51 24.40
CA PRO A 72 -14.17 -33.73 25.16
C PRO A 72 -15.31 -34.68 24.83
N SER A 73 -14.95 -35.81 24.24
CA SER A 73 -15.89 -36.81 23.77
C SER A 73 -16.70 -37.27 24.98
N THR A 74 -17.94 -36.80 25.06
CA THR A 74 -18.99 -37.24 25.99
C THR A 74 -19.38 -38.67 25.64
N THR A 75 -18.42 -39.58 25.69
CA THR A 75 -18.58 -41.02 25.45
C THR A 75 -17.77 -41.80 26.48
N THR A 76 -17.73 -41.29 27.71
CA THR A 76 -17.64 -42.19 28.86
C THR A 76 -19.03 -42.18 29.49
N PRO A 77 -19.85 -43.25 29.31
CA PRO A 77 -21.06 -43.37 30.11
C PRO A 77 -20.65 -43.30 31.59
N PRO A 78 -21.43 -42.62 32.45
CA PRO A 78 -21.09 -42.55 33.86
C PRO A 78 -20.98 -43.98 34.39
N ILE A 79 -19.77 -44.34 34.82
CA ILE A 79 -19.54 -45.50 35.67
C ILE A 79 -20.28 -45.22 36.98
N SER A 80 -21.52 -45.68 37.07
CA SER A 80 -22.25 -45.76 38.33
C SER A 80 -21.48 -46.73 39.22
N ASN A 81 -20.86 -46.21 40.27
CA ASN A 81 -20.19 -46.97 41.32
C ASN A 81 -21.10 -47.21 42.53
N TRP A 82 -22.41 -47.24 42.29
CA TRP A 82 -23.46 -47.64 43.23
C TRP A 82 -24.10 -48.94 42.76
#